data_AF-A0A109CXT8-F1
#
_entry.id   AF-A0A109CXT8-F1
#
_cell.length_a   1.000
_cell.length_b   1.000
_cell.length_c   1.000
_cell.angle_alpha   90.00
_cell.angle_beta   90.00
_cell.angle_gamma   90.00
#
_symmetry.space_group_name_H-M   'P 1'
#
loop_
_entity.id
_entity.type
_entity.pdbx_description
1 polymer ?
#
loop_
_entity_poly.entity_id
_entity_poly.type
_entity_poly.pdbx_seq_one_letter_code
_entity_poly.pdbx_strand_id
1 'polypeptide(L)'
;MSRKTETAIALAAFAVVFCVNLADPAFASSGGGGLPWESPLQQIQQSITGPVAGFIALAAVAIAGAMLIFGGELNDFARRLCYVALVGGVLLGATQIVALFGATGASIGKFEARPASGNVKMSAAPRPEGEGAHG
;
A
#
# COMPACT_ATOMS: atom_id res chain seq x y z
N MET A 1 -2.84 -19.75 -32.84
CA MET A 1 -3.32 -18.41 -32.42
C MET A 1 -4.09 -18.43 -31.08
N SER A 2 -4.49 -19.60 -30.54
CA SER A 2 -5.31 -19.78 -29.31
C SER A 2 -4.65 -19.44 -27.97
N ARG A 3 -3.32 -19.58 -27.84
CA ARG A 3 -2.62 -19.32 -26.55
C ARG A 3 -2.60 -17.83 -26.16
N LYS A 4 -2.72 -16.95 -27.14
CA LYS A 4 -2.74 -15.50 -26.96
C LYS A 4 -4.09 -15.04 -26.39
N THR A 5 -5.18 -15.70 -26.79
CA THR A 5 -6.52 -15.43 -26.26
C THR A 5 -6.69 -16.00 -24.85
N GLU A 6 -6.12 -17.18 -24.56
CA GLU A 6 -6.14 -17.77 -23.21
C GLU A 6 -5.38 -16.93 -22.17
N THR A 7 -4.21 -16.41 -22.54
CA THR A 7 -3.41 -15.51 -21.69
C THR A 7 -4.06 -14.15 -21.51
N ALA A 8 -4.69 -13.60 -22.55
CA ALA A 8 -5.45 -12.36 -22.45
C ALA A 8 -6.68 -12.52 -21.53
N ILE A 9 -7.39 -13.65 -21.61
CA ILE A 9 -8.55 -13.94 -20.74
C ILE A 9 -8.10 -14.11 -19.29
N ALA A 10 -6.99 -14.81 -19.03
CA ALA A 10 -6.46 -15.00 -17.68
C ALA A 10 -5.98 -13.67 -17.04
N LEU A 11 -5.30 -12.81 -17.81
CA LEU A 11 -4.90 -11.47 -17.37
C LEU A 11 -6.10 -10.56 -17.12
N ALA A 12 -7.11 -10.60 -17.99
CA ALA A 12 -8.34 -9.84 -17.79
C ALA A 12 -9.09 -10.29 -16.53
N ALA A 13 -9.20 -11.60 -16.30
CA ALA A 13 -9.84 -12.14 -15.09
C ALA A 13 -9.09 -11.73 -13.81
N PHE A 14 -7.75 -11.79 -13.83
CA PHE A 14 -6.93 -11.38 -12.70
C PHE A 14 -7.01 -9.88 -12.43
N ALA A 15 -7.01 -9.05 -13.48
CA ALA A 15 -7.17 -7.61 -13.38
C ALA A 15 -8.54 -7.24 -12.80
N VAL A 16 -9.61 -7.93 -13.22
CA VAL A 16 -10.97 -7.70 -12.68
C VAL A 16 -11.03 -8.07 -11.20
N VAL A 17 -10.50 -9.23 -10.81
CA VAL A 17 -10.46 -9.65 -9.39
C VAL A 17 -9.62 -8.67 -8.55
N PHE A 18 -8.49 -8.21 -9.07
CA PHE A 18 -7.63 -7.25 -8.39
C PHE A 18 -8.31 -5.88 -8.22
N CYS A 19 -8.95 -5.36 -9.28
CA CYS A 19 -9.70 -4.10 -9.21
C CYS A 19 -10.88 -4.17 -8.22
N VAL A 20 -11.56 -5.31 -8.13
CA VAL A 20 -12.66 -5.51 -7.15
C VAL A 20 -12.13 -5.54 -5.71
N ASN A 21 -10.92 -6.06 -5.47
CA ASN A 21 -10.30 -6.08 -4.14
C ASN A 21 -9.69 -4.73 -3.71
N LEU A 22 -9.31 -3.87 -4.68
CA LEU A 22 -8.80 -2.51 -4.41
C LEU A 22 -9.89 -1.45 -4.31
N ALA A 23 -11.14 -1.80 -4.59
CA ALA A 23 -12.25 -0.91 -4.32
C ALA A 23 -12.44 -0.81 -2.80
N ASP A 24 -11.89 0.24 -2.20
CA ASP A 24 -12.29 0.66 -0.86
C ASP A 24 -13.82 0.75 -0.81
N PRO A 25 -14.48 0.30 0.27
CA PRO A 25 -15.91 0.50 0.42
C PRO A 25 -16.15 2.01 0.41
N ALA A 26 -16.74 2.51 -0.68
CA ALA A 26 -17.25 3.85 -0.74
C ALA A 26 -18.35 3.96 0.32
N PHE A 27 -17.96 4.39 1.52
CA PHE A 27 -18.87 4.84 2.55
C PHE A 27 -19.65 6.02 1.96
N ALA A 28 -20.77 5.72 1.30
CA ALA A 28 -21.82 6.69 1.12
C ALA A 28 -22.16 7.17 2.52
N SER A 29 -21.80 8.43 2.80
CA SER A 29 -22.04 9.10 4.06
C SER A 29 -23.44 8.74 4.55
N SER A 30 -23.51 8.15 5.74
CA SER A 30 -24.71 7.85 6.51
C SER A 30 -25.38 9.14 7.02
N GLY A 31 -25.48 10.14 6.14
CA GLY A 31 -26.08 11.44 6.38
C GLY A 31 -27.26 11.64 5.46
N GLY A 32 -28.45 11.16 5.85
CA GLY A 32 -29.69 11.73 5.33
C GLY A 32 -30.86 10.76 5.10
N GLY A 33 -31.69 10.59 6.14
CA GLY A 33 -33.13 10.76 5.97
C GLY A 33 -33.99 9.56 5.54
N GLY A 34 -34.60 8.88 6.52
CA GLY A 34 -36.06 8.86 6.64
C GLY A 34 -36.92 8.10 5.62
N LEU A 35 -36.38 7.11 4.89
CA LEU A 35 -37.18 6.32 3.93
C LEU A 35 -37.24 4.83 4.34
N PRO A 36 -38.44 4.22 4.42
CA PRO A 36 -38.65 2.87 4.97
C PRO A 36 -38.00 1.73 4.18
N TRP A 37 -37.55 1.99 2.94
CA TRP A 37 -36.82 1.03 2.10
C TRP A 37 -35.30 1.03 2.33
N GLU A 38 -34.78 1.94 3.15
CA GLU A 38 -33.32 2.05 3.37
C GLU A 38 -32.84 0.97 4.35
N SER A 39 -33.69 0.56 5.30
CA SER A 39 -33.42 -0.57 6.19
C SER A 39 -33.17 -1.91 5.47
N PRO A 40 -34.01 -2.36 4.50
CA PRO A 40 -33.71 -3.60 3.78
C PRO A 40 -32.47 -3.51 2.87
N LEU A 41 -32.15 -2.34 2.31
CA LEU A 41 -30.91 -2.16 1.54
C LEU A 41 -29.66 -2.21 2.42
N GLN A 42 -29.70 -1.60 3.61
CA GLN A 42 -28.63 -1.76 4.61
C GLN A 42 -28.50 -3.21 5.10
N GLN A 43 -29.61 -3.93 5.27
CA GLN A 43 -29.59 -5.32 5.73
C GLN A 43 -28.89 -6.25 4.72
N ILE A 44 -29.11 -6.01 3.43
CA ILE A 44 -28.41 -6.74 2.35
C ILE A 44 -26.93 -6.37 2.33
N GLN A 45 -26.60 -5.09 2.47
CA GLN A 45 -25.20 -4.64 2.51
C GLN A 45 -24.45 -5.27 3.70
N GLN A 46 -25.07 -5.27 4.89
CA GLN A 46 -24.58 -5.95 6.09
C GLN A 46 -24.51 -7.48 5.94
N SER A 47 -25.34 -8.09 5.10
CA SER A 47 -25.30 -9.54 4.86
C SER A 47 -24.12 -9.97 3.98
N ILE A 48 -23.64 -9.07 3.11
CA ILE A 48 -22.51 -9.32 2.19
C ILE A 48 -21.18 -8.96 2.85
N THR A 49 -21.15 -7.93 3.70
CA THR A 49 -19.93 -7.52 4.43
C THR A 49 -19.87 -8.04 5.87
N GLY A 50 -20.92 -8.71 6.34
CA GLY A 50 -21.02 -9.18 7.72
C GLY A 50 -20.16 -10.41 8.04
N PRO A 51 -20.06 -10.77 9.34
CA PRO A 51 -19.24 -11.89 9.81
C PRO A 51 -19.55 -13.23 9.14
N VAL A 52 -20.81 -13.42 8.73
CA VAL A 52 -21.28 -14.63 8.03
C VAL A 52 -20.56 -14.82 6.69
N ALA A 53 -20.37 -13.76 5.91
CA ALA A 53 -19.61 -13.80 4.66
C ALA A 53 -18.14 -14.16 4.93
N GLY A 54 -17.57 -13.64 6.02
CA GLY A 54 -16.23 -13.99 6.48
C GLY A 54 -16.07 -15.48 6.79
N PHE A 55 -17.04 -16.09 7.49
CA PHE A 55 -17.01 -17.53 7.77
C PHE A 55 -17.17 -18.39 6.50
N ILE A 56 -17.99 -17.96 5.54
CA ILE A 56 -18.11 -18.64 4.24
C ILE A 56 -16.80 -18.55 3.45
N ALA A 57 -16.16 -17.38 3.44
CA ALA A 57 -14.87 -17.19 2.78
C ALA A 57 -13.78 -18.08 3.41
N LEU A 58 -13.73 -18.15 4.75
CA LEU A 58 -12.81 -19.03 5.47
C LEU A 58 -13.06 -20.50 5.11
N ALA A 59 -14.32 -20.94 5.10
CA ALA A 59 -14.69 -22.29 4.70
C ALA A 59 -14.29 -22.61 3.25
N ALA A 60 -14.50 -21.66 2.32
CA ALA A 60 -14.11 -21.83 0.92
C ALA A 60 -12.59 -21.98 0.76
N VAL A 61 -11.79 -21.17 1.46
CA VAL A 61 -10.32 -21.28 1.47
C VAL A 61 -9.87 -22.62 2.06
N ALA A 62 -10.52 -23.09 3.13
CA ALA A 62 -10.23 -24.39 3.73
C ALA A 62 -10.54 -25.56 2.78
N ILE A 63 -11.68 -25.52 2.07
CA ILE A 63 -12.05 -26.53 1.08
C ILE A 63 -11.08 -26.49 -0.10
N ALA A 64 -10.70 -25.30 -0.59
CA ALA A 64 -9.71 -25.15 -1.65
C ALA A 64 -8.35 -25.72 -1.22
N GLY A 65 -7.90 -25.46 0.02
CA GLY A 65 -6.69 -26.04 0.59
C GLY A 65 -6.77 -27.56 0.78
N ALA A 66 -7.92 -28.09 1.18
CA ALA A 66 -8.15 -29.53 1.30
C ALA A 66 -8.16 -30.22 -0.07
N MET A 67 -8.83 -29.63 -1.07
CA MET A 67 -8.79 -30.07 -2.47
C MET A 67 -7.39 -29.98 -3.05
N LEU A 68 -6.58 -29.03 -2.59
CA LEU A 68 -5.18 -28.93 -2.97
C LEU A 68 -4.38 -30.10 -2.41
N ILE A 69 -4.55 -30.49 -1.14
CA ILE A 69 -3.78 -31.60 -0.51
C ILE A 69 -4.27 -33.00 -0.96
N PHE A 70 -5.56 -33.17 -1.22
CA PHE A 70 -6.15 -34.48 -1.56
C PHE A 70 -6.58 -34.61 -3.04
N GLY A 71 -6.58 -33.53 -3.81
CA GLY A 71 -6.90 -33.55 -5.23
C GLY A 71 -5.77 -34.17 -6.04
N GLY A 72 -6.07 -35.21 -6.82
CA GLY A 72 -5.08 -36.03 -7.55
C GLY A 72 -4.21 -35.29 -8.58
N GLU A 73 -4.45 -34.01 -8.80
CA GLU A 73 -3.71 -33.09 -9.69
C GLU A 73 -2.62 -32.30 -8.92
N LEU A 74 -2.34 -32.67 -7.66
CA LEU A 74 -1.41 -32.02 -6.72
C LEU A 74 -0.09 -31.60 -7.37
N ASN A 75 0.48 -32.48 -8.19
CA ASN A 75 1.75 -32.26 -8.84
C ASN A 75 1.69 -31.11 -9.87
N ASP A 76 0.59 -30.99 -10.62
CA ASP A 76 0.38 -29.90 -11.58
C ASP A 76 0.06 -28.57 -10.89
N PHE A 77 -0.71 -28.61 -9.81
CA PHE A 77 -0.98 -27.42 -9.01
C PHE A 77 0.28 -26.91 -8.31
N ALA A 78 1.04 -27.78 -7.64
CA ALA A 78 2.28 -27.43 -6.95
C ALA A 78 3.33 -26.89 -7.93
N ARG A 79 3.43 -27.49 -9.13
CA ARG A 79 4.31 -27.00 -10.19
C ARG A 79 3.91 -25.59 -10.65
N ARG A 80 2.62 -25.31 -10.84
CA ARG A 80 2.13 -23.95 -11.15
C ARG A 80 2.42 -22.96 -10.02
N LEU A 81 2.18 -23.35 -8.77
CA LEU A 81 2.40 -22.48 -7.62
C LEU A 81 3.89 -22.15 -7.44
N CYS A 82 4.77 -23.13 -7.67
CA CYS A 82 6.22 -22.91 -7.67
C CYS A 82 6.64 -21.90 -8.74
N TYR A 83 6.09 -21.97 -9.97
CA TYR A 83 6.37 -20.97 -11.01
C TYR A 83 5.92 -19.56 -10.60
N VAL A 84 4.72 -19.42 -10.03
CA VAL A 84 4.20 -18.12 -9.57
C VAL A 84 5.04 -17.58 -8.40
N ALA A 85 5.42 -18.44 -7.45
CA ALA A 85 6.24 -18.05 -6.30
C ALA A 85 7.67 -17.65 -6.72
N LEU A 86 8.30 -18.39 -7.64
CA LEU A 86 9.63 -18.06 -8.14
C LEU A 86 9.63 -16.72 -8.89
N VAL A 87 8.66 -16.51 -9.78
CA VAL A 87 8.55 -15.24 -10.52
C VAL A 87 8.20 -14.09 -9.57
N GLY A 88 7.21 -14.27 -8.70
CA GLY A 88 6.83 -13.24 -7.72
C GLY A 88 7.97 -12.88 -6.78
N GLY A 89 8.68 -13.87 -6.25
CA GLY A 89 9.84 -13.67 -5.37
C GLY A 89 10.97 -12.90 -6.06
N VAL A 90 11.29 -13.23 -7.32
CA VAL A 90 12.29 -12.49 -8.10
C VAL A 90 11.83 -11.05 -8.35
N LEU A 91 10.58 -10.81 -8.73
CA LEU A 91 10.07 -9.46 -8.98
C LEU A 91 10.05 -8.60 -7.70
N LEU A 92 9.62 -9.16 -6.58
CA LEU A 92 9.62 -8.48 -5.28
C LEU A 92 11.04 -8.21 -4.78
N GLY A 93 11.97 -9.14 -5.00
CA GLY A 93 13.38 -9.00 -4.63
C GLY A 93 14.22 -8.18 -5.62
N ALA A 94 13.73 -7.94 -6.83
CA ALA A 94 14.50 -7.28 -7.89
C ALA A 94 14.97 -5.87 -7.49
N THR A 95 14.15 -5.12 -6.76
CA THR A 95 14.51 -3.77 -6.28
C THR A 95 15.70 -3.81 -5.33
N GLN A 96 15.80 -4.85 -4.50
CA GLN A 96 16.93 -5.06 -3.59
C GLN A 96 18.21 -5.38 -4.36
N ILE A 97 18.11 -6.21 -5.41
CA ILE A 97 19.25 -6.54 -6.27
C ILE A 97 19.73 -5.30 -7.04
N VAL A 98 18.81 -4.52 -7.61
CA VAL A 98 19.14 -3.28 -8.32
C VAL A 98 19.75 -2.24 -7.36
N ALA A 99 19.26 -2.15 -6.12
CA ALA A 99 19.83 -1.25 -5.12
C ALA A 99 21.30 -1.55 -4.81
N LEU A 100 21.72 -2.82 -4.83
CA LEU A 100 23.13 -3.20 -4.63
C LEU A 100 24.06 -2.64 -5.71
N PHE A 101 23.56 -2.44 -6.93
CA PHE A 101 24.32 -1.86 -8.05
C PHE A 101 24.04 -0.36 -8.26
N GLY A 102 22.93 0.16 -7.75
CA GLY A 102 22.52 1.58 -7.85
C GLY A 102 23.02 2.46 -6.71
N ALA A 103 23.28 1.90 -5.52
CA ALA A 103 23.72 2.64 -4.34
C ALA A 103 25.23 2.96 -4.31
N THR A 104 26.02 2.46 -5.27
CA THR A 104 27.44 2.85 -5.42
C THR A 104 27.61 4.18 -6.17
N GLY A 105 26.52 4.78 -6.67
CA GLY A 105 26.53 6.13 -7.24
C GLY A 105 26.38 7.18 -6.14
N ALA A 106 27.47 7.91 -5.87
CA ALA A 106 27.62 9.07 -4.98
C ALA A 106 26.35 9.60 -4.27
N SER A 107 26.37 9.61 -2.94
CA SER A 107 25.41 10.38 -2.14
C SER A 107 25.60 11.87 -2.41
N ILE A 108 24.78 12.41 -3.30
CA ILE A 108 24.62 13.86 -3.41
C ILE A 108 23.98 14.29 -2.08
N GLY A 109 24.80 14.90 -1.22
CA GLY A 109 24.38 15.40 0.07
C GLY A 109 23.13 16.25 -0.10
N LYS A 110 22.06 15.91 0.61
CA LYS A 110 20.93 16.81 0.79
C LYS A 110 21.47 18.07 1.44
N PHE A 111 21.62 19.13 0.67
CA PHE A 111 21.88 20.44 1.22
C PHE A 111 20.57 20.88 1.88
N GLU A 112 20.41 20.54 3.15
CA GLU A 112 19.50 21.30 4.01
C GLU A 112 20.01 22.74 3.99
N ALA A 113 19.30 23.59 3.24
CA ALA A 113 19.50 25.03 3.30
C ALA A 113 19.26 25.44 4.75
N ARG A 114 20.34 25.58 5.51
CA ARG A 114 20.30 26.09 6.87
C ARG A 114 19.65 27.48 6.78
N PRO A 115 18.49 27.71 7.42
CA PRO A 115 18.01 29.07 7.55
C PRO A 115 19.11 29.79 8.31
N ALA A 116 19.68 30.82 7.69
CA ALA A 116 20.53 31.78 8.35
C ALA A 116 19.66 32.53 9.36
N SER A 117 19.35 31.89 10.48
CA SER A 117 18.85 32.55 11.68
C SER A 117 20.05 33.26 12.29
N GLY A 118 20.37 34.40 11.68
CA GLY A 118 21.30 35.38 12.21
C GLY A 118 20.73 35.89 13.52
N ASN A 119 21.14 35.27 14.62
CA ASN A 119 21.12 35.92 15.92
C ASN A 119 22.10 37.09 15.87
N VAL A 120 21.64 38.23 15.34
CA VAL A 120 22.26 39.53 15.60
C VAL A 120 21.93 39.84 17.06
N LYS A 121 22.81 39.36 17.94
CA LYS A 121 22.89 39.83 19.31
C LYS A 121 23.22 41.31 19.23
N MET A 122 22.22 42.17 19.40
CA MET A 122 22.39 43.59 19.72
C MET A 122 23.07 43.64 21.09
N SER A 123 24.38 43.40 21.12
CA SER A 123 25.19 43.48 22.32
C SER A 123 25.40 44.96 22.58
N ALA A 124 24.70 45.46 23.59
CA ALA A 124 24.90 46.77 24.18
C ALA A 124 26.41 47.05 24.30
N ALA A 125 26.85 48.12 23.63
CA ALA A 125 28.19 48.65 23.79
C ALA A 125 28.30 49.29 25.19
N PRO A 126 29.37 49.03 25.97
CA PRO A 126 29.65 49.81 27.16
C PRO A 126 30.19 51.18 26.72
N ARG A 127 29.52 52.25 27.13
CA ARG A 127 30.04 53.62 26.99
C ARG A 127 31.29 53.77 27.86
N PRO A 128 32.43 54.26 27.35
CA PRO A 128 33.48 54.74 28.22
C PRO A 128 33.08 56.12 28.77
N GLU A 129 32.89 56.18 30.09
CA GLU A 129 33.03 57.40 30.88
C GLU A 129 34.51 57.83 30.94
N GLY A 130 34.72 59.15 30.95
CA GLY A 130 36.02 59.85 31.06
C GLY A 130 36.27 60.75 29.85
N GLU A 131 36.67 62.02 29.93
CA GLU A 131 37.18 62.87 31.01
C GLU A 131 37.40 64.29 30.40
N GLY A 132 37.45 65.34 31.23
CA GLY A 132 38.01 66.67 30.89
C GLY A 132 36.98 67.77 30.61
N ALA A 133 36.59 68.62 31.57
CA ALA A 133 37.34 69.73 32.19
C ALA A 133 37.23 71.09 31.44
N HIS A 134 36.98 72.12 32.24
CA HIS A 134 37.16 73.57 32.02
C HIS A 134 36.05 74.38 31.32
N GLY A 135 35.58 75.39 32.07
CA GLY A 135 34.68 76.47 31.71
C GLY A 135 34.25 77.21 32.97
#